data_AF-A0A2K2U966-F1
#
_entry.id   AF-A0A2K2U966-F1
#
_cell.length_a   1.000
_cell.length_b   1.000
_cell.length_c   1.000
_cell.angle_alpha   90.00
_cell.angle_beta   90.00
_cell.angle_gamma   90.00
#
_symmetry.space_group_name_H-M   'P 1'
#
loop_
_entity.id
_entity.type
_entity.pdbx_description
1 polymer ?
#
loop_
_entity_poly.entity_id
_entity_poly.type
_entity_poly.pdbx_seq_one_letter_code
_entity_poly.pdbx_strand_id
1 'polypeptide(L)'
;MERGAVWLSVGKRIRAAREAAGMTQAEVAKALGVSEASIRLYELGKRKPNPEVVERIAAAVGIDVQALREIEIENVRDALEVLFRLEDACGLTPGPDGTLGVDRTAEHAPKMAAAIEKWAEMKRRLDEGEIGEAEYEAWKSRVR
;
A
#
# COMPACT_ATOMS: atom_id res chain seq x y z
N MET A 1 5.01 -0.36 -24.62
CA MET A 1 3.75 -0.14 -23.90
C MET A 1 3.99 -0.49 -22.44
N GLU A 2 4.40 0.49 -21.65
CA GLU A 2 4.67 0.32 -20.22
C GLU A 2 3.35 0.25 -19.46
N ARG A 3 2.94 -0.95 -19.04
CA ARG A 3 1.96 -1.09 -17.96
C ARG A 3 2.74 -1.23 -16.66
N GLY A 4 3.14 -0.06 -16.15
CA GLY A 4 3.77 0.09 -14.85
C GLY A 4 2.91 -0.49 -13.74
N ALA A 5 3.58 -1.09 -12.77
CA ALA A 5 3.05 -1.73 -11.58
C ALA A 5 1.78 -1.04 -11.02
N VAL A 6 0.79 -1.85 -10.62
CA VAL A 6 -0.51 -1.40 -10.10
C VAL A 6 -0.35 -0.85 -8.68
N TRP A 7 0.39 0.23 -8.51
CA TRP A 7 0.43 1.03 -7.29
C TRP A 7 -0.91 1.76 -7.15
N LEU A 8 -1.65 1.53 -6.07
CA LEU A 8 -2.76 2.40 -5.70
C LEU A 8 -2.16 3.73 -5.29
N SER A 9 -2.23 4.71 -6.19
CA SER A 9 -1.73 6.04 -5.89
C SER A 9 -2.47 6.66 -4.70
N VAL A 10 -1.84 7.62 -4.03
CA VAL A 10 -2.42 8.46 -2.97
C VAL A 10 -3.83 8.93 -3.36
N GLY A 11 -4.04 9.32 -4.62
CA GLY A 11 -5.34 9.76 -5.13
C GLY A 11 -6.42 8.68 -5.06
N LYS A 12 -6.10 7.44 -5.45
CA LYS A 12 -7.04 6.31 -5.37
C LYS A 12 -7.37 5.94 -3.92
N ARG A 13 -6.39 6.05 -3.01
CA ARG A 13 -6.60 5.83 -1.57
C ARG A 13 -7.48 6.90 -0.93
N ILE A 14 -7.25 8.18 -1.27
CA ILE A 14 -8.09 9.29 -0.84
C ILE A 14 -9.55 9.03 -1.25
N ARG A 15 -9.78 8.63 -2.51
CA ARG A 15 -11.11 8.33 -3.02
C ARG A 15 -11.77 7.20 -2.23
N ALA A 16 -11.06 6.08 -2.03
CA ALA A 16 -11.59 4.93 -1.31
C ALA A 16 -11.92 5.27 0.14
N ALA A 17 -11.05 6.01 0.84
CA ALA A 17 -11.28 6.45 2.21
C ALA A 17 -12.48 7.39 2.32
N ARG A 18 -12.63 8.34 1.39
CA ARG A 18 -13.77 9.25 1.32
C ARG A 18 -15.08 8.48 1.12
N GLU A 19 -15.11 7.54 0.17
CA GLU A 19 -16.29 6.73 -0.12
C GLU A 19 -16.68 5.84 1.09
N ALA A 20 -15.69 5.27 1.79
CA ALA A 20 -15.90 4.52 3.03
C ALA A 20 -16.45 5.38 4.18
N ALA A 21 -16.03 6.64 4.26
CA ALA A 21 -16.57 7.63 5.21
C ALA A 21 -17.96 8.16 4.82
N GLY A 22 -18.53 7.73 3.68
CA GLY A 22 -19.82 8.20 3.19
C GLY A 22 -19.84 9.65 2.74
N MET A 23 -18.66 10.25 2.49
CA MET A 23 -18.53 11.67 2.17
C MET A 23 -18.48 11.91 0.65
N THR A 24 -19.02 13.05 0.22
CA THR A 24 -18.86 13.60 -1.13
C THR A 24 -17.54 14.37 -1.27
N GLN A 25 -17.09 14.59 -2.51
CA GLN A 25 -15.91 15.43 -2.77
C GLN A 25 -16.11 16.86 -2.23
N ALA A 26 -17.34 17.38 -2.31
CA ALA A 26 -17.71 18.70 -1.80
C ALA A 26 -17.62 18.79 -0.27
N GLU A 27 -18.01 17.75 0.47
CA GLU A 27 -17.91 17.72 1.94
C GLU A 27 -16.48 17.70 2.42
N VAL A 28 -15.62 16.88 1.80
CA VAL A 28 -14.17 16.87 2.10
C VAL A 28 -13.56 18.23 1.73
N ALA A 29 -13.92 18.80 0.58
CA ALA A 29 -13.43 20.11 0.17
C ALA A 29 -13.80 21.21 1.17
N LYS A 30 -15.04 21.19 1.68
CA LYS A 30 -15.51 22.10 2.73
C LYS A 30 -14.74 21.94 4.03
N ALA A 31 -14.51 20.70 4.48
CA ALA A 31 -13.70 20.43 5.68
C ALA A 31 -12.26 20.97 5.54
N LEU A 32 -11.72 20.95 4.32
CA LEU A 32 -10.38 21.43 4.01
C LEU A 32 -10.32 22.92 3.60
N GLY A 33 -11.44 23.63 3.47
CA GLY A 33 -11.43 25.00 2.94
C GLY A 33 -10.79 25.11 1.53
N VAL A 34 -10.94 24.08 0.70
CA VAL A 34 -10.45 24.04 -0.70
C VAL A 34 -11.61 23.87 -1.68
N SER A 35 -11.35 23.95 -2.98
CA SER A 35 -12.38 23.70 -4.00
C SER A 35 -12.64 22.20 -4.19
N GLU A 36 -13.89 21.83 -4.50
CA GLU A 36 -14.26 20.46 -4.89
C GLU A 36 -13.42 19.96 -6.09
N ALA A 37 -13.15 20.85 -7.04
CA ALA A 37 -12.27 20.56 -8.17
C ALA A 37 -10.86 20.14 -7.72
N SER A 38 -10.32 20.69 -6.62
CA SER A 38 -9.02 20.27 -6.08
C SER A 38 -9.06 18.84 -5.57
N ILE A 39 -10.10 18.46 -4.82
CA ILE A 39 -10.30 17.08 -4.34
C ILE A 39 -10.41 16.12 -5.52
N ARG A 40 -11.21 16.48 -6.54
CA ARG A 40 -11.34 15.69 -7.77
C ARG A 40 -9.99 15.49 -8.49
N LEU A 41 -9.17 16.55 -8.59
CA LEU A 41 -7.85 16.46 -9.22
C LEU A 41 -6.88 15.57 -8.43
N TYR A 42 -6.94 15.61 -7.10
CA TYR A 42 -6.17 14.69 -6.25
C TYR A 42 -6.61 13.24 -6.45
N GLU A 43 -7.92 12.97 -6.40
CA GLU A 43 -8.46 11.61 -6.55
C GLU A 43 -8.19 11.00 -7.93
N LEU A 44 -8.17 11.82 -8.98
CA LEU A 44 -7.81 11.40 -10.34
C LEU A 44 -6.29 11.26 -10.55
N GLY A 45 -5.46 11.61 -9.56
CA GLY A 45 -4.01 11.63 -9.69
C GLY A 45 -3.48 12.69 -10.67
N LYS A 46 -4.31 13.67 -11.04
CA LYS A 46 -3.93 14.77 -11.94
C LYS A 46 -3.15 15.86 -11.20
N ARG A 47 -3.17 15.83 -9.88
CA ARG A 47 -2.37 16.68 -8.99
C ARG A 47 -1.95 15.84 -7.77
N LYS A 48 -0.67 15.91 -7.37
CA LYS A 48 -0.20 15.28 -6.13
C LYS A 48 -0.55 16.22 -4.96
N PRO A 49 -1.34 15.79 -3.95
CA PRO A 49 -1.50 16.56 -2.72
C PRO A 49 -0.17 16.55 -1.96
N ASN A 50 0.18 17.67 -1.32
CA ASN A 50 1.35 17.73 -0.44
C ASN A 50 1.05 17.00 0.89
N PRO A 51 2.07 16.72 1.73
CA PRO A 51 1.89 16.00 2.99
C PRO A 51 0.84 16.62 3.92
N GLU A 52 0.83 17.96 4.04
CA GLU A 52 -0.15 18.68 4.86
C GLU A 52 -1.59 18.46 4.38
N VAL A 53 -1.83 18.50 3.06
CA VAL A 53 -3.15 18.20 2.49
C VAL A 53 -3.53 16.75 2.75
N VAL A 54 -2.59 15.80 2.66
CA VAL A 54 -2.86 14.38 2.96
C VAL A 54 -3.25 14.18 4.42
N GLU A 55 -2.56 14.83 5.37
CA GLU A 55 -2.91 14.81 6.80
C GLU A 55 -4.31 15.36 7.05
N ARG A 56 -4.64 16.49 6.42
CA ARG A 56 -5.95 17.11 6.58
C ARG A 56 -7.08 16.28 5.95
N ILE A 57 -6.83 15.63 4.82
CA ILE A 57 -7.79 14.69 4.23
C ILE A 57 -8.00 13.49 5.17
N ALA A 58 -6.93 12.90 5.70
CA ALA A 58 -7.01 11.78 6.64
C ALA A 58 -7.85 12.13 7.87
N ALA A 59 -7.61 13.31 8.46
CA ALA A 59 -8.39 13.83 9.57
C ALA A 59 -9.87 14.05 9.20
N ALA A 60 -10.15 14.60 8.01
CA ALA A 60 -11.51 14.87 7.56
C ALA A 60 -12.34 13.59 7.34
N VAL A 61 -11.71 12.52 6.84
CA VAL A 61 -12.38 11.23 6.59
C VAL A 61 -12.25 10.24 7.75
N GLY A 62 -11.60 10.64 8.85
CA GLY A 62 -11.53 9.87 10.10
C GLY A 62 -10.61 8.65 10.05
N ILE A 63 -9.49 8.73 9.31
CA ILE A 63 -8.50 7.64 9.24
C ILE A 63 -7.11 8.10 9.68
N ASP A 64 -6.25 7.15 10.01
CA ASP A 64 -4.83 7.40 10.20
C ASP A 64 -4.17 7.82 8.88
N VAL A 65 -3.34 8.87 8.91
CA VAL A 65 -2.66 9.41 7.72
C VAL A 65 -1.77 8.37 7.02
N GLN A 66 -1.22 7.41 7.76
CA GLN A 66 -0.41 6.33 7.20
C GLN A 66 -1.20 5.48 6.20
N ALA A 67 -2.53 5.39 6.33
CA ALA A 67 -3.37 4.66 5.38
C ALA A 67 -3.43 5.33 3.99
N LEU A 68 -3.14 6.63 3.90
CA LEU A 68 -3.09 7.37 2.64
C LEU A 68 -1.70 7.41 2.01
N ARG A 69 -0.62 7.22 2.78
CA ARG A 69 0.76 7.37 2.30
C ARG A 69 1.14 6.25 1.31
N GLU A 70 1.58 6.63 0.11
CA GLU A 70 2.34 5.73 -0.78
C GLU A 70 3.60 5.28 -0.02
N ILE A 71 3.88 3.97 -0.01
CA ILE A 71 5.16 3.47 0.49
C ILE A 71 6.16 3.66 -0.66
N GLU A 72 6.71 4.86 -0.78
CA GLU A 72 7.89 5.14 -1.61
C GLU A 72 9.13 4.71 -0.79
N ILE A 73 9.87 3.70 -1.27
CA ILE A 73 11.12 3.24 -0.64
C ILE A 73 12.26 3.79 -1.50
N GLU A 74 12.95 4.83 -1.02
CA GLU A 74 14.07 5.45 -1.75
C GLU A 74 15.42 4.92 -1.28
N ASN A 75 15.52 4.55 0.00
CA ASN A 75 16.76 4.08 0.62
C ASN A 75 16.50 2.96 1.65
N VAL A 76 17.59 2.35 2.16
CA VAL A 76 17.52 1.22 3.11
C VAL A 76 16.80 1.58 4.42
N ARG A 77 16.89 2.84 4.88
CA ARG A 77 16.18 3.30 6.08
C ARG A 77 14.67 3.25 5.87
N ASP A 78 14.20 3.66 4.70
CA ASP A 78 12.77 3.62 4.37
C ASP A 78 12.28 2.17 4.33
N ALA A 79 13.10 1.26 3.77
CA ALA A 79 12.80 -0.17 3.76
C ALA A 79 12.72 -0.74 5.20
N LEU A 80 13.66 -0.37 6.08
CA LEU A 80 13.64 -0.78 7.48
C LEU A 80 12.39 -0.31 8.21
N GLU A 81 11.92 0.91 7.95
CA GLU A 81 10.69 1.40 8.58
C GLU A 81 9.45 0.59 8.16
N VAL A 82 9.41 0.12 6.92
CA VAL A 82 8.37 -0.83 6.48
C VAL A 82 8.50 -2.16 7.20
N LEU A 83 9.72 -2.68 7.37
CA LEU A 83 9.96 -3.94 8.09
C LEU A 83 9.48 -3.86 9.55
N PHE A 84 9.72 -2.75 10.26
CA PHE A 84 9.22 -2.56 11.62
C PHE A 84 7.68 -2.59 11.69
N ARG A 85 7.00 -1.94 10.74
CA ARG A 85 5.53 -1.99 10.69
C ARG A 85 5.00 -3.39 10.41
N LEU A 86 5.73 -4.19 9.61
CA LEU A 86 5.37 -5.57 9.32
C LEU A 86 5.65 -6.50 10.51
N GLU A 87 6.66 -6.20 11.33
CA GLU A 87 6.88 -6.89 12.61
C GLU A 87 5.63 -6.77 13.50
N ASP A 88 5.17 -5.54 13.72
CA ASP A 88 3.98 -5.27 14.53
C ASP A 88 2.68 -5.85 13.92
N ALA A 89 2.51 -5.74 12.61
CA ALA A 89 1.22 -6.05 11.96
C ALA A 89 1.03 -7.54 11.64
N CYS A 90 2.10 -8.30 11.45
CA CYS A 90 2.01 -9.67 10.94
C CYS A 90 3.14 -10.61 11.37
N GLY A 91 3.94 -10.21 12.36
CA GLY A 91 4.99 -11.04 12.96
C GLY A 91 6.20 -11.25 12.07
N LEU A 92 6.48 -10.35 11.11
CA LEU A 92 7.73 -10.39 10.35
C LEU A 92 8.90 -10.13 11.29
N THR A 93 9.93 -10.99 11.30
CA THR A 93 11.01 -10.88 12.28
C THR A 93 12.38 -11.13 11.64
N PRO A 94 13.45 -10.43 12.06
CA PRO A 94 14.80 -10.69 11.55
C PRO A 94 15.38 -12.00 12.10
N GLY A 95 16.09 -12.73 11.24
CA GLY A 95 16.91 -13.87 11.60
C GLY A 95 18.38 -13.49 11.86
N PRO A 96 19.16 -14.36 12.52
CA PRO A 96 20.53 -14.08 12.95
C PRO A 96 21.51 -13.79 11.79
N ASP A 97 21.20 -14.23 10.57
CA ASP A 97 22.06 -14.08 9.40
C ASP A 97 21.52 -13.05 8.38
N GLY A 98 20.74 -12.07 8.85
CA GLY A 98 20.10 -11.07 7.99
C GLY A 98 18.96 -11.62 7.14
N THR A 99 18.46 -12.82 7.48
CA THR A 99 17.25 -13.39 6.88
C THR A 99 16.00 -12.76 7.49
N LEU A 100 14.85 -12.91 6.83
CA LEU A 100 13.55 -12.56 7.38
C LEU A 100 12.74 -13.85 7.61
N GLY A 101 12.09 -13.94 8.76
CA GLY A 101 11.16 -15.00 9.12
C GLY A 101 9.79 -14.43 9.47
N VAL A 102 8.85 -15.34 9.78
CA VAL A 102 7.54 -14.97 10.34
C VAL A 102 7.36 -15.74 11.65
N ASP A 103 7.17 -15.01 12.75
CA ASP A 103 6.73 -15.60 14.00
C ASP A 103 5.27 -16.03 13.88
N ARG A 104 5.05 -17.32 13.60
CA ARG A 104 3.71 -17.90 13.41
C ARG A 104 2.83 -17.84 14.66
N THR A 105 3.39 -17.48 15.81
CA THR A 105 2.64 -17.33 17.06
C THR A 105 2.05 -15.94 17.24
N ALA A 106 2.51 -14.95 16.46
CA ALA A 106 2.00 -13.58 16.49
C ALA A 106 0.59 -13.46 15.86
N GLU A 107 -0.15 -12.45 16.29
CA GLU A 107 -1.47 -12.14 15.74
C GLU A 107 -1.37 -11.85 14.23
N HIS A 108 -2.28 -12.42 13.44
CA HIS A 108 -2.29 -12.37 11.97
C HIS A 108 -1.13 -13.03 11.21
N ALA A 109 -0.10 -13.54 11.89
CA ALA A 109 1.06 -14.19 11.27
C ALA A 109 0.75 -15.43 10.40
N PRO A 110 -0.23 -16.30 10.72
CA PRO A 110 -0.54 -17.46 9.88
C PRO A 110 -0.96 -17.09 8.44
N LYS A 111 -1.65 -15.95 8.27
CA LYS A 111 -2.05 -15.47 6.94
C LYS A 111 -0.84 -14.93 6.17
N MET A 112 0.06 -14.22 6.84
CA MET A 112 1.30 -13.73 6.23
C MET A 112 2.22 -14.87 5.82
N ALA A 113 2.41 -15.87 6.68
CA ALA A 113 3.20 -17.06 6.36
C ALA A 113 2.67 -17.77 5.11
N ALA A 114 1.35 -17.99 5.01
CA ALA A 114 0.74 -18.60 3.82
C ALA A 114 0.93 -17.74 2.55
N ALA A 115 0.85 -16.41 2.67
CA ALA A 115 1.09 -15.51 1.55
C ALA A 115 2.55 -15.55 1.07
N ILE A 116 3.51 -15.61 1.97
CA ILE A 116 4.94 -15.75 1.65
C ILE A 116 5.23 -17.12 1.02
N GLU A 117 4.63 -18.20 1.52
CA GLU A 117 4.75 -19.55 0.94
C GLU A 117 4.24 -19.57 -0.50
N LYS A 118 3.06 -18.98 -0.75
CA LYS A 118 2.51 -18.80 -2.10
C LYS A 118 3.44 -17.99 -3.00
N TRP A 119 4.03 -16.92 -2.46
CA TRP A 119 4.97 -16.09 -3.20
C TRP A 119 6.24 -16.86 -3.57
N ALA A 120 6.82 -17.61 -2.63
CA ALA A 120 7.98 -18.45 -2.86
C ALA A 120 7.72 -19.51 -3.95
N GLU A 121 6.54 -20.14 -3.94
CA GLU A 121 6.10 -21.07 -4.98
C GLU A 121 6.08 -20.39 -6.37
N MET A 122 5.43 -19.23 -6.48
CA MET A 122 5.34 -18.51 -7.76
C MET A 122 6.71 -18.05 -8.26
N LYS A 123 7.60 -17.64 -7.36
CA LYS A 123 8.96 -17.25 -7.70
C LYS A 123 9.78 -18.43 -8.20
N ARG A 124 9.69 -19.60 -7.55
CA ARG A 124 10.31 -20.85 -8.00
C ARG A 124 9.86 -21.23 -9.41
N ARG A 125 8.53 -21.20 -9.67
CA ARG A 125 7.96 -21.50 -11.00
C ARG A 125 8.49 -20.57 -12.09
N LEU A 126 8.68 -19.28 -11.77
CA LEU A 126 9.29 -18.32 -12.68
C LEU A 126 10.77 -18.64 -12.95
N ASP A 127 11.54 -18.91 -11.89
CA ASP A 127 12.98 -19.17 -11.99
C ASP A 127 13.28 -20.49 -12.74
N GLU A 128 12.37 -21.46 -12.66
CA GLU A 128 12.43 -22.72 -13.42
C GLU A 128 11.83 -22.60 -14.84
N GLY A 129 11.27 -21.44 -15.20
CA GLY A 129 10.67 -21.19 -16.50
C GLY A 129 9.31 -21.86 -16.74
N GLU A 130 8.65 -22.37 -15.69
CA GLU A 130 7.29 -22.92 -15.77
C GLU A 130 6.24 -21.84 -16.08
N ILE A 131 6.52 -20.59 -15.68
CA ILE A 131 5.71 -19.40 -15.98
C ILE A 131 6.60 -18.30 -16.55
N GLY A 132 6.03 -17.45 -17.41
CA GLY A 132 6.72 -16.27 -17.93
C GLY A 132 6.61 -15.05 -17.01
N GLU A 133 7.46 -14.04 -17.23
CA GLU A 133 7.44 -12.77 -16.47
C GLU A 133 6.06 -12.09 -16.50
N ALA A 134 5.38 -12.08 -17.64
CA ALA A 134 4.05 -11.49 -17.79
C ALA A 134 2.98 -12.17 -16.92
N GLU A 135 3.08 -13.50 -16.75
CA GLU A 135 2.17 -14.25 -15.88
C GLU A 135 2.46 -13.95 -14.41
N TYR A 136 3.73 -13.87 -14.03
CA TYR A 136 4.14 -13.50 -12.68
C TYR A 136 3.70 -12.07 -12.30
N GLU A 137 3.83 -11.10 -13.22
CA GLU A 137 3.28 -9.75 -13.04
C GLU A 137 1.76 -9.73 -12.90
N ALA A 138 1.05 -10.51 -13.72
CA ALA A 138 -0.40 -10.62 -13.64
C ALA A 138 -0.83 -11.24 -12.29
N TRP A 139 -0.12 -12.25 -11.79
CA TRP A 139 -0.34 -12.81 -10.46
C TRP A 139 -0.15 -11.77 -9.36
N LYS A 140 0.98 -11.02 -9.36
CA LYS A 140 1.22 -9.94 -8.37
C LYS A 140 0.09 -8.91 -8.33
N SER A 141 -0.52 -8.60 -9.48
CA SER A 141 -1.64 -7.65 -9.55
C SER A 141 -2.97 -8.17 -8.97
N ARG A 142 -3.14 -9.49 -8.87
CA ARG A 142 -4.36 -10.16 -8.37
C ARG A 142 -4.35 -10.45 -6.86
N VAL A 143 -3.16 -10.50 -6.26
CA VAL A 143 -2.97 -10.76 -4.82
C VAL A 143 -2.94 -9.44 -4.02
N ARG A 144 -2.94 -8.30 -4.71
CA ARG A 144 -3.14 -6.96 -4.12
C ARG A 144 -4.60 -6.68 -3.83
#